data_AF-A0A1G9RMG3-F1
#
_entry.id   AF-A0A1G9RMG3-F1
#
_cell.length_a   1.000
_cell.length_b   1.000
_cell.length_c   1.000
_cell.angle_alpha   90.00
_cell.angle_beta   90.00
_cell.angle_gamma   90.00
#
_symmetry.space_group_name_H-M   'P 1'
#
loop_
_entity.id
_entity.type
_entity.pdbx_description
1 polymer ?
#
loop_
_entity_poly.entity_id
_entity_poly.type
_entity_poly.pdbx_seq_one_letter_code
_entity_poly.pdbx_strand_id
1 'polypeptide(L)' 'MLFEYTRRRSLRSPVTDAPTFRVGKLAEAKTAGQTGGDISHLIDRSYNYHSSRELHWHLADRLGLAPGAVTLREVHAA' A
#
# COMPACT_ATOMS: atom_id res chain seq x y z
N MET A 1 -10.94 -4.65 6.31
CA MET A 1 -10.41 -3.30 6.59
C MET A 1 -10.00 -2.68 5.26
N LEU A 2 -10.40 -1.43 5.03
CA LEU A 2 -10.08 -0.70 3.80
C LEU A 2 -8.89 0.23 4.09
N PHE A 3 -7.87 0.16 3.24
CA PHE A 3 -6.72 1.04 3.29
C PHE A 3 -6.58 1.79 1.98
N GLU A 4 -6.10 3.02 2.08
CA GLU A 4 -5.89 3.92 0.96
C GLU A 4 -4.40 4.21 0.83
N TYR A 5 -3.89 4.13 -0.41
CA TYR A 5 -2.49 4.42 -0.68
C TYR A 5 -2.31 5.35 -1.87
N THR A 6 -1.28 6.19 -1.82
CA THR A 6 -0.85 7.00 -2.97
C THR A 6 0.32 6.31 -3.67
N ARG A 7 0.23 6.17 -5.00
CA ARG A 7 1.38 5.71 -5.80
C ARG A 7 2.36 6.85 -6.04
N ARG A 8 3.64 6.53 -5.86
CA ARG A 8 4.75 7.36 -6.33
C ARG A 8 5.51 6.60 -7.41
N ARG A 9 5.87 7.32 -8.46
CA ARG A 9 6.74 6.78 -9.52
C ARG A 9 8.06 6.33 -8.89
N SER A 10 8.54 5.17 -9.34
CA SER A 10 9.82 4.61 -8.90
C SER A 10 10.61 4.05 -10.08
N LEU A 11 11.78 3.51 -9.78
CA LEU A 11 12.67 2.92 -10.77
C LEU A 11 12.06 1.64 -11.35
N ARG A 12 12.48 1.26 -12.55
CA ARG A 12 12.15 -0.07 -13.07
C ARG A 12 12.94 -1.12 -12.29
N SER A 13 12.40 -2.33 -12.25
CA SER A 13 13.07 -3.47 -11.62
C SER A 13 14.43 -3.71 -12.28
N PRO A 14 15.54 -3.80 -11.52
CA PRO A 14 16.84 -4.12 -12.10
C PRO A 14 16.94 -5.56 -12.60
N VAL A 15 16.04 -6.44 -12.14
CA VAL A 15 16.04 -7.88 -12.48
C VAL A 15 15.14 -8.20 -13.66
N THR A 16 14.00 -7.50 -13.77
CA THR A 16 12.95 -7.83 -14.74
C THR A 16 12.61 -6.70 -15.70
N ASP A 17 13.22 -5.52 -15.52
CA ASP A 17 12.91 -4.26 -16.24
C ASP A 17 11.40 -3.88 -16.20
N ALA A 18 10.62 -4.49 -15.32
CA ALA A 18 9.20 -4.21 -15.17
C ALA A 18 8.98 -2.85 -14.48
N PRO A 19 7.91 -2.10 -14.83
CA PRO A 19 7.54 -0.91 -14.08
C PRO A 19 7.18 -1.28 -12.64
N THR A 20 7.70 -0.52 -11.68
CA THR A 20 7.36 -0.65 -10.26
C THR A 20 6.73 0.64 -9.76
N PHE A 21 6.26 0.63 -8.50
CA PHE A 21 5.87 1.84 -7.80
C PHE A 21 6.32 1.79 -6.34
N ARG A 22 6.47 2.97 -5.73
CA ARG A 22 6.62 3.11 -4.28
C ARG A 22 5.32 3.64 -3.67
N VAL A 23 5.10 3.33 -2.41
CA VAL A 23 3.96 3.88 -1.65
C VAL A 23 4.38 5.22 -1.03
N GLY A 24 3.62 6.28 -1.33
CA GLY A 24 3.87 7.61 -0.77
C GLY A 24 3.29 7.75 0.64
N LYS A 25 1.97 7.61 0.73
CA LYS A 25 1.17 7.59 1.95
C LYS A 25 0.31 6.34 1.96
N LEU A 26 0.13 5.76 3.14
CA LEU A 26 -0.77 4.66 3.40
C LEU A 26 -1.58 4.97 4.66
N ALA A 27 -2.90 4.95 4.55
CA ALA A 27 -3.79 5.21 5.67
C ALA A 27 -4.93 4.20 5.70
N GLU A 28 -5.47 3.95 6.89
CA GLU A 28 -6.78 3.31 7.00
C GLU A 28 -7.86 4.27 6.51
N ALA A 29 -8.81 3.77 5.70
CA ALA A 29 -9.89 4.58 5.19
C ALA A 29 -10.79 5.04 6.34
N LYS A 30 -11.13 6.33 6.36
CA LYS A 30 -12.06 6.88 7.34
C LYS A 30 -13.45 6.27 7.13
N THR A 31 -13.97 5.59 8.13
CA THR A 31 -15.39 5.23 8.22
C THR A 31 -16.10 6.24 9.13
N ALA A 32 -17.44 6.32 9.06
CA ALA A 32 -18.25 7.34 9.75
C ALA A 32 -18.08 7.40 11.28
N GLY A 33 -17.33 6.48 11.91
CA GLY A 33 -17.01 6.48 13.33
C GLY A 33 -15.53 6.29 13.67
N GLN A 34 -14.61 6.27 12.69
CA GLN A 34 -13.19 6.02 12.94
C GLN A 34 -12.30 7.08 12.28
N THR A 35 -11.39 7.64 13.06
CA THR A 35 -10.33 8.48 12.52
C THR A 35 -9.31 7.57 11.84
N GLY A 36 -9.35 7.50 10.51
CA GLY A 36 -8.37 6.77 9.70
C GLY A 36 -6.94 7.18 10.09
N GLY A 37 -6.14 6.20 10.49
CA GLY A 37 -4.76 6.38 10.96
C GLY A 37 -3.74 6.25 9.83
N ASP A 38 -2.68 7.06 9.89
CA ASP A 38 -1.52 6.88 9.01
C ASP A 38 -0.71 5.66 9.47
N ILE A 39 -0.68 4.64 8.63
CA ILE A 39 0.01 3.38 8.89
C ILE A 39 1.20 3.19 7.94
N SER A 40 1.67 4.27 7.31
CA SER A 40 2.83 4.24 6.41
C SER A 40 4.10 3.70 7.07
N HIS A 41 4.18 3.72 8.41
CA HIS A 41 5.28 3.19 9.19
C HIS A 41 5.34 1.64 9.21
N LEU A 42 4.26 0.95 8.82
CA LEU A 42 4.21 -0.52 8.78
C LEU A 42 4.90 -1.11 7.54
N ILE A 43 5.21 -0.29 6.54
CA ILE A 43 5.88 -0.70 5.31
C ILE A 43 7.14 0.11 5.09
N ASP A 44 8.10 -0.50 4.41
CA ASP A 44 9.21 0.26 3.85
C ASP A 44 8.73 1.05 2.62
N ARG A 45 8.77 2.37 2.71
CA ARG A 45 8.38 3.28 1.62
C ARG A 45 9.44 3.38 0.52
N SER A 46 10.65 2.87 0.74
CA SER A 46 11.68 2.76 -0.27
C SER A 46 11.50 1.54 -1.17
N TYR A 47 10.68 0.56 -0.74
CA TYR A 47 10.44 -0.69 -1.45
C TYR A 47 9.66 -0.49 -2.76
N ASN A 48 10.15 -1.11 -3.83
CA ASN A 48 9.60 -1.05 -5.17
C ASN A 48 8.62 -2.20 -5.40
N TYR A 49 7.32 -1.93 -5.27
CA TYR A 49 6.28 -2.92 -5.53
C TYR A 49 6.05 -3.09 -7.03
N HIS A 50 5.96 -4.35 -7.45
CA HIS A 50 5.65 -4.73 -8.82
C HIS A 50 4.15 -4.69 -9.11
N SER A 51 3.30 -4.81 -8.08
CA SER A 51 1.84 -4.75 -8.25
C SER A 51 1.10 -4.37 -6.96
N SER A 52 -0.13 -3.87 -7.08
CA SER A 52 -0.99 -3.64 -5.90
C SER A 52 -1.30 -4.93 -5.14
N ARG A 53 -1.28 -6.08 -5.83
CA ARG A 53 -1.44 -7.40 -5.19
C ARG A 53 -0.28 -7.71 -4.26
N GLU A 54 0.94 -7.35 -4.63
CA GLU A 54 2.12 -7.52 -3.76
C GLU A 54 2.01 -6.66 -2.50
N LEU A 55 1.63 -5.38 -2.66
CA LEU A 55 1.35 -4.50 -1.52
C LEU A 55 0.25 -5.06 -0.61
N HIS A 56 -0.79 -5.63 -1.20
CA HIS A 56 -1.90 -6.27 -0.48
C HIS A 56 -1.41 -7.42 0.41
N TRP A 57 -0.64 -8.35 -0.15
CA TRP A 57 -0.06 -9.45 0.61
C TRP A 57 0.89 -8.96 1.72
N HIS A 58 1.77 -8.01 1.40
CA HIS A 58 2.70 -7.47 2.39
C HIS A 58 1.96 -6.80 3.56
N LEU A 59 0.88 -6.07 3.29
CA LEU A 59 0.08 -5.47 4.36
C LEU A 59 -0.69 -6.49 5.19
N ALA A 60 -1.24 -7.53 4.56
CA ALA A 60 -1.90 -8.62 5.28
C ALA A 60 -0.93 -9.31 6.24
N ASP A 61 0.30 -9.60 5.77
CA ASP A 61 1.38 -10.18 6.58
C ASP A 61 1.75 -9.28 7.77
N ARG A 62 2.00 -7.97 7.53
CA ARG A 62 2.38 -7.00 8.57
C ARG A 62 1.30 -6.81 9.65
N LEU A 63 0.04 -6.94 9.28
CA LEU A 63 -1.10 -6.79 10.19
C LEU A 63 -1.51 -8.11 10.85
N GLY A 64 -0.90 -9.24 10.47
CA GLY A 64 -1.33 -10.56 10.95
C GLY A 64 -2.75 -10.94 10.51
N LEU A 65 -3.19 -10.43 9.36
CA LEU A 65 -4.54 -10.62 8.83
C LEU A 65 -4.57 -11.59 7.66
N ALA A 66 -5.71 -12.24 7.47
CA ALA A 66 -5.98 -12.94 6.22
C ALA A 66 -6.02 -11.93 5.05
N PRO A 67 -5.51 -12.29 3.86
CA PRO A 67 -5.50 -11.40 2.69
C PRO A 67 -6.90 -10.91 2.34
N GLY A 68 -7.93 -11.77 2.41
CA GLY A 68 -9.31 -11.38 2.15
C GLY A 68 -9.87 -10.34 3.14
N ALA A 69 -9.23 -10.15 4.30
CA ALA A 69 -9.62 -9.14 5.28
C ALA A 69 -9.01 -7.75 4.99
N VAL A 70 -8.08 -7.65 4.04
CA VAL A 70 -7.44 -6.40 3.63
C VAL A 70 -7.99 -5.99 2.26
N THR A 71 -8.49 -4.76 2.15
CA THR A 71 -8.89 -4.15 0.88
C THR A 71 -8.03 -2.93 0.65
N LEU A 72 -7.46 -2.79 -0.55
CA LEU A 72 -6.66 -1.63 -0.93
C LEU A 72 -7.38 -0.78 -1.98
N ARG A 73 -7.31 0.54 -1.80
CA ARG A 73 -7.74 1.54 -2.77
C ARG A 73 -6.59 2.48 -3.08
N GLU A 74 -6.31 2.67 -4.36
CA GLU A 74 -5.41 3.72 -4.79
C GLU A 74 -6.14 5.07 -4.75
N VAL A 75 -5.50 6.08 -4.16
CA VAL A 75 -5.98 7.47 -4.15
C VAL A 75 -4.96 8.35 -4.85
N HIS A 76 -5.42 9.22 -5.73
CA HIS A 76 -4.57 10.24 -6.35
C HIS A 76 -4.34 11.35 -5.33
N ALA A 77 -3.07 11.73 -5.13
CA ALA A 77 -2.77 12.95 -4.40
C ALA A 77 -3.24 14.13 -5.26
N ALA A 78 -4.09 15.00 -4.69
CA ALA A 78 -4.52 16.25 -5.31
C ALA A 78 -3.36 17.24 -5.44
#